data_AF-A0AB37QQH1-F1
#
_entry.id   AF-A0AB37QQH1-F1
#
_cell.length_a   1.000
_cell.length_b   1.000
_cell.length_c   1.000
_cell.angle_alpha   90.00
_cell.angle_beta   90.00
_cell.angle_gamma   90.00
#
_symmetry.space_group_name_H-M   'P 1'
#
loop_
_entity.id
_entity.type
_entity.pdbx_description
1 polymer ?
#
loop_
_entity_poly.entity_id
_entity_poly.type
_entity_poly.pdbx_seq_one_letter_code
_entity_poly.pdbx_strand_id
1 'polypeptide(L)'
;MAFERERYSSVAAASHNYLKVSIMYNSNSAVSQPQNSPLVDNIKYPPTVWSRADALKVNENDPTTTQPLVSADFPVMSDTVFIWDTMPLRELDGTVVSVNGWSV
;
A
#
# COMPACT_ATOMS: atom_id res chain seq x y z
N MET A 1 43.34 10.12 9.46
CA MET A 1 43.01 9.84 8.04
C MET A 1 42.62 8.37 7.81
N ALA A 2 41.70 7.81 8.61
CA ALA A 2 41.25 6.41 8.49
C ALA A 2 39.72 6.26 8.29
N PHE A 3 38.94 7.32 8.55
CA PHE A 3 37.47 7.25 8.57
C PHE A 3 36.82 7.49 7.20
N GLU A 4 37.51 8.12 6.24
CA GLU A 4 36.95 8.38 4.90
C GLU A 4 37.04 7.18 3.94
N ARG A 5 37.89 6.19 4.20
CA ARG A 5 38.01 5.02 3.29
C ARG A 5 36.86 4.02 3.42
N GLU A 6 36.12 4.02 4.54
CA GLU A 6 34.99 3.10 4.73
C GLU A 6 33.69 3.58 4.07
N ARG A 7 33.57 4.89 3.81
CA ARG A 7 32.41 5.44 3.07
C ARG A 7 32.44 5.07 1.59
N TYR A 8 33.61 4.96 0.96
CA TYR A 8 33.72 4.60 -0.46
C TYR A 8 33.63 3.09 -0.73
N SER A 9 33.96 2.24 0.24
CA SER A 9 33.83 0.78 0.08
C SER A 9 32.37 0.30 0.12
N SER A 10 31.53 0.94 0.96
CA SER A 10 30.11 0.58 1.09
C SER A 10 29.27 0.97 -0.14
N VAL A 11 29.59 2.09 -0.82
CA VAL A 11 28.89 2.51 -2.05
C VAL A 11 29.23 1.60 -3.24
N ALA A 12 30.48 1.14 -3.33
CA ALA A 12 30.88 0.16 -4.34
C ALA A 12 30.26 -1.23 -4.08
N ALA A 13 30.13 -1.66 -2.82
CA ALA A 13 29.46 -2.92 -2.47
C ALA A 13 27.94 -2.87 -2.73
N ALA A 14 27.29 -1.72 -2.52
CA ALA A 14 25.88 -1.53 -2.86
C ALA A 14 25.63 -1.58 -4.39
N SER A 15 26.53 -1.02 -5.19
CA SER A 15 26.46 -1.04 -6.67
C SER A 15 26.50 -2.46 -7.24
N HIS A 16 27.38 -3.33 -6.74
CA HIS A 16 27.46 -4.72 -7.19
C HIS A 16 26.22 -5.54 -6.82
N ASN A 17 25.61 -5.26 -5.66
CA ASN A 17 24.37 -5.93 -5.24
C ASN A 17 23.15 -5.47 -6.05
N TYR A 18 23.08 -4.20 -6.44
CA TYR A 18 22.04 -3.71 -7.35
C TYR A 18 22.14 -4.32 -8.75
N LEU A 19 23.37 -4.48 -9.26
CA LEU A 19 23.60 -5.18 -10.52
C LEU A 19 23.13 -6.63 -10.42
N LYS A 20 23.52 -7.38 -9.37
CA LYS A 20 23.11 -8.79 -9.18
C LYS A 20 21.59 -8.98 -9.10
N VAL A 21 20.88 -8.08 -8.40
CA VAL A 21 19.40 -8.09 -8.32
C VAL A 21 18.77 -7.80 -9.68
N SER A 22 19.38 -6.89 -10.47
CA SER A 22 18.89 -6.54 -11.81
C SER A 22 19.09 -7.66 -12.83
N ILE A 23 20.14 -8.50 -12.70
CA ILE A 23 20.36 -9.66 -13.59
C ILE A 23 19.45 -10.84 -13.22
N MET A 24 19.15 -11.06 -11.94
CA MET A 24 18.23 -12.15 -11.53
C MET A 24 16.79 -11.91 -11.99
N TYR A 25 16.38 -10.65 -12.16
CA TYR A 25 15.04 -10.30 -12.67
C TYR A 25 14.82 -10.59 -14.16
N ASN A 26 15.87 -10.97 -14.90
CA ASN A 26 15.76 -11.29 -16.33
C ASN A 26 15.79 -12.80 -16.64
N SER A 27 15.58 -13.64 -15.61
CA SER A 27 15.43 -15.09 -15.78
C SER A 27 13.96 -15.41 -16.00
N ASN A 28 13.56 -15.62 -17.26
CA ASN A 28 12.26 -16.16 -17.63
C ASN A 28 11.93 -17.41 -16.81
N SER A 29 11.09 -17.26 -15.78
CA SER A 29 10.51 -18.38 -15.05
C SER A 29 9.08 -18.51 -15.54
N ALA A 30 8.86 -19.52 -16.39
CA ALA A 30 7.54 -19.90 -16.86
C ALA A 30 6.65 -20.24 -15.64
N VAL A 31 5.76 -19.33 -15.28
CA VAL A 31 4.64 -19.64 -14.37
C VAL A 31 3.60 -20.38 -15.20
N SER A 32 3.41 -21.65 -14.88
CA SER A 32 2.32 -22.48 -15.38
C SER A 32 1.00 -21.83 -15.02
N GLN A 33 0.31 -21.23 -15.99
CA GLN A 33 -1.05 -20.72 -15.80
C GLN A 33 -2.01 -21.91 -15.61
N PRO A 34 -2.93 -21.87 -14.63
CA PRO A 34 -3.97 -22.89 -14.51
C PRO A 34 -4.86 -22.89 -15.76
N GLN A 35 -5.10 -24.08 -16.30
CA GLN A 35 -5.85 -24.29 -17.55
C GLN A 35 -7.33 -23.88 -17.42
N ASN A 36 -7.72 -22.94 -18.28
CA ASN A 36 -9.01 -22.74 -18.96
C ASN A 36 -10.31 -23.14 -18.24
N SER A 37 -11.01 -22.16 -17.69
CA SER A 37 -12.49 -22.15 -17.64
C SER A 37 -13.01 -21.31 -18.83
N PRO A 38 -13.91 -21.81 -19.68
CA PRO A 38 -14.15 -21.23 -21.01
C PRO A 38 -15.14 -20.04 -21.06
N LEU A 39 -15.36 -19.29 -19.97
CA LEU A 39 -16.39 -18.23 -19.97
C LEU A 39 -16.02 -16.95 -19.18
N VAL A 40 -14.83 -16.36 -19.31
CA VAL A 40 -14.65 -14.90 -19.09
C VAL A 40 -13.40 -14.38 -19.82
N ASP A 41 -13.39 -14.39 -21.16
CA ASP A 41 -12.39 -13.61 -21.91
C ASP A 41 -12.97 -12.24 -22.30
N ASN A 42 -12.09 -11.24 -22.23
CA ASN A 42 -12.17 -9.92 -22.86
C ASN A 42 -12.84 -8.77 -22.11
N ILE A 43 -12.24 -8.33 -21.00
CA ILE A 43 -11.66 -6.97 -21.04
C ILE A 43 -10.31 -6.89 -20.32
N LYS A 44 -9.25 -6.57 -21.06
CA LYS A 44 -7.90 -6.33 -20.50
C LYS A 44 -7.63 -4.82 -20.53
N TYR A 45 -7.93 -4.15 -19.43
CA TYR A 45 -7.54 -2.75 -19.24
C TYR A 45 -6.14 -2.67 -18.63
N PRO A 46 -5.30 -1.70 -19.03
CA PRO A 46 -4.06 -1.44 -18.31
C PRO A 46 -4.37 -0.96 -16.88
N PRO A 47 -3.58 -1.34 -15.87
CA PRO A 47 -3.76 -0.82 -14.52
C PRO A 47 -3.45 0.68 -14.47
N THR A 48 -4.14 1.41 -13.59
CA THR A 48 -3.75 2.78 -13.25
C THR A 48 -2.54 2.73 -12.32
N VAL A 49 -1.52 3.54 -12.61
CA VAL A 49 -0.28 3.61 -11.81
C VAL A 49 -0.27 4.91 -11.04
N TRP A 50 -0.25 4.84 -9.71
CA TRP A 50 0.13 5.99 -8.89
C TRP A 50 1.64 6.20 -9.03
N SER A 51 2.03 7.23 -9.78
CA SER A 51 3.42 7.40 -10.20
C SER A 51 4.27 8.11 -9.13
N ARG A 52 5.61 8.05 -9.29
CA ARG A 52 6.52 8.86 -8.46
C ARG A 52 6.27 10.35 -8.60
N ALA A 53 5.91 10.82 -9.79
CA ALA A 53 5.60 12.23 -10.03
C ALA A 53 4.31 12.67 -9.31
N ASP A 54 3.35 11.76 -9.14
CA ASP A 54 2.14 12.03 -8.36
C ASP A 54 2.43 12.01 -6.86
N ALA A 55 3.26 11.07 -6.39
CA ALA A 55 3.70 11.03 -5.00
C ALA A 55 4.50 12.29 -4.59
N LEU A 56 5.24 12.91 -5.51
CA LEU A 56 5.95 14.17 -5.26
C LEU A 56 5.01 15.38 -5.08
N LYS A 57 3.70 15.24 -5.33
CA LYS A 57 2.69 16.28 -5.09
C LYS A 57 2.02 16.19 -3.72
N VAL A 58 2.32 15.15 -2.94
CA VAL A 58 1.79 15.00 -1.58
C VAL A 58 2.25 16.19 -0.72
N ASN A 59 1.33 16.74 0.08
CA ASN A 59 1.59 17.90 0.93
C ASN A 59 0.99 17.66 2.33
N GLU A 60 1.83 17.43 3.33
CA GLU A 60 1.35 17.20 4.71
C GLU A 60 0.77 18.44 5.41
N ASN A 61 0.97 19.65 4.85
CA ASN A 61 0.59 20.91 5.50
C ASN A 61 -0.74 21.49 5.00
N ASP A 62 -1.47 20.80 4.12
CA ASP A 62 -2.75 21.27 3.58
C ASP A 62 -3.90 21.01 4.59
N PRO A 63 -4.48 22.06 5.21
CA PRO A 63 -5.54 21.88 6.19
C PRO A 63 -6.85 21.35 5.58
N THR A 64 -7.02 21.38 4.26
CA THR A 64 -8.20 20.81 3.58
C THR A 64 -8.14 19.29 3.47
N THR A 65 -6.95 18.69 3.64
CA THR A 65 -6.72 17.23 3.60
C THR A 65 -6.01 16.68 4.84
N THR A 66 -5.80 17.50 5.87
CA THR A 66 -5.21 17.07 7.15
C THR A 66 -6.31 16.77 8.16
N GLN A 67 -6.31 15.56 8.71
CA GLN A 67 -7.22 15.17 9.78
C GLN A 67 -6.98 16.06 11.02
N PRO A 68 -8.04 16.50 11.74
CA PRO A 68 -7.89 17.20 13.00
C PRO A 68 -7.11 16.38 14.05
N LEU A 69 -6.43 17.08 14.96
CA LEU A 69 -5.70 16.45 16.06
C LEU A 69 -6.66 15.68 16.98
N VAL A 70 -6.35 14.40 17.20
CA VAL A 70 -7.02 13.57 18.21
C VAL A 70 -6.43 13.89 19.58
N SER A 71 -7.29 14.05 20.59
CA SER A 71 -6.86 14.30 21.97
C SER A 71 -6.03 13.15 22.52
N ALA A 72 -5.03 13.44 23.35
CA ALA A 72 -4.26 12.41 24.06
C ALA A 72 -5.12 11.65 25.09
N ASP A 73 -6.16 12.30 25.62
CA ASP A 73 -7.11 11.71 26.59
C ASP A 73 -8.36 11.13 25.89
N PHE A 74 -8.17 10.44 24.76
CA PHE A 74 -9.30 9.83 24.06
C PHE A 74 -9.92 8.68 24.89
N PRO A 75 -11.26 8.55 24.93
CA PRO A 75 -11.90 7.45 25.64
C PRO A 75 -11.69 6.12 24.88
N VAL A 76 -11.67 5.01 25.62
CA VAL A 76 -11.66 3.66 25.03
C VAL A 76 -13.09 3.15 24.87
N MET A 77 -13.35 2.41 23.79
CA MET A 77 -14.66 1.80 23.54
C MET A 77 -14.91 0.58 24.45
N SER A 78 -13.85 -0.16 24.78
CA SER A 78 -13.91 -1.33 25.65
C SER A 78 -12.56 -1.54 26.33
N ASP A 79 -12.59 -1.95 27.61
CA ASP A 79 -11.39 -2.32 28.37
C ASP A 79 -10.91 -3.75 28.07
N THR A 80 -11.62 -4.49 27.21
CA THR A 80 -11.42 -5.94 27.02
C THR A 80 -10.95 -6.33 25.63
N VAL A 81 -11.17 -5.47 24.63
CA VAL A 81 -10.85 -5.77 23.23
C VAL A 81 -10.22 -4.59 22.54
N PHE A 82 -9.31 -4.88 21.61
CA PHE A 82 -8.75 -3.90 20.70
C PHE A 82 -9.48 -3.95 19.35
N ILE A 83 -9.73 -2.78 18.79
CA ILE A 83 -10.31 -2.61 17.45
C ILE A 83 -9.40 -1.68 16.62
N TRP A 84 -9.39 -1.87 15.30
CA TRP A 84 -8.61 -1.03 14.37
C TRP A 84 -9.37 -0.83 13.05
N ASP A 85 -9.33 -1.80 12.14
CA ASP A 85 -10.11 -1.78 10.92
C ASP A 85 -11.59 -1.94 11.29
N THR A 86 -12.40 -0.95 10.90
CA THR A 86 -13.85 -0.96 11.12
C THR A 86 -14.54 -0.95 9.77
N MET A 87 -15.57 -1.79 9.61
CA MET A 87 -16.22 -2.06 8.33
C MET A 87 -17.73 -1.90 8.48
N PRO A 88 -18.27 -0.68 8.28
CA PRO A 88 -19.70 -0.43 8.42
C PRO A 88 -20.52 -1.28 7.45
N LEU A 89 -21.71 -1.71 7.87
CA LEU A 89 -22.66 -2.34 6.97
C LEU A 89 -23.06 -1.37 5.84
N ARG A 90 -23.01 -1.85 4.60
CA ARG A 90 -23.23 -1.02 3.41
C ARG A 90 -23.88 -1.77 2.25
N GLU A 91 -24.56 -1.02 1.39
CA GLU A 91 -25.10 -1.49 0.10
C GLU A 91 -24.00 -1.72 -0.94
N LEU A 92 -24.35 -2.34 -2.07
CA LEU A 92 -23.41 -2.59 -3.18
C LEU A 92 -22.84 -1.32 -3.81
N ASP A 93 -23.52 -0.17 -3.65
CA ASP A 93 -23.06 1.13 -4.12
C ASP A 93 -22.15 1.87 -3.11
N GLY A 94 -21.95 1.30 -1.92
CA GLY A 94 -21.13 1.86 -0.85
C GLY A 94 -21.89 2.70 0.19
N THR A 95 -23.20 2.90 0.04
CA THR A 95 -24.03 3.61 1.02
C THR A 95 -24.06 2.87 2.35
N VAL A 96 -23.71 3.53 3.46
CA VAL A 96 -23.80 2.96 4.82
C VAL A 96 -25.27 2.89 5.24
N VAL A 97 -25.70 1.75 5.79
CA VAL A 97 -27.11 1.48 6.10
C VAL A 97 -27.34 1.02 7.54
N SER A 98 -28.59 1.16 7.99
CA SER A 98 -29.09 0.56 9.22
C SER A 98 -30.17 -0.47 8.90
N VAL A 99 -30.31 -1.48 9.76
CA VAL A 99 -31.35 -2.52 9.62
C VAL A 99 -32.30 -2.39 10.80
N ASN A 100 -33.57 -2.13 10.53
CA ASN A 100 -34.61 -1.91 11.55
C ASN A 100 -34.22 -0.82 12.57
N GLY A 101 -33.52 0.23 12.11
CA GLY A 101 -33.06 1.34 12.95
C GLY A 101 -31.74 1.10 13.69
N TRP A 102 -31.09 -0.06 13.51
CA TRP A 102 -29.80 -0.37 14.13
C TRP A 102 -28.65 -0.21 13.14
N SER A 103 -27.69 0.63 13.50
CA SER A 103 -26.38 0.69 12.83
C SER A 103 -25.47 -0.38 13.43
N VAL A 104 -24.73 -1.05 12.56
CA VAL A 104 -23.78 -2.12 12.92
C VAL A 104 -22.45 -1.85 12.23
#